data_AF-A0A350ULC3-F1
#
_entry.id   AF-A0A350ULC3-F1
#
_cell.length_a   1.000
_cell.length_b   1.000
_cell.length_c   1.000
_cell.angle_alpha   90.00
_cell.angle_beta   90.00
_cell.angle_gamma   90.00
#
_symmetry.space_group_name_H-M   'P 1'
#
loop_
_entity.id
_entity.type
_entity.pdbx_description
1 polymer ?
#
loop_
_entity_poly.entity_id
_entity_poly.type
_entity_poly.pdbx_seq_one_letter_code
_entity_poly.pdbx_strand_id
1 'polypeptide(L)'
;MKGNETVINYLQEVLTAELTAINQYFLHAEMLENWGYERLAKITKKESIEEMVHAEKLLHRMLYLDGSPNMGSLFPLRIGQNVKQQFENDLALELEALP
;
A
#
# COMPACT_ATOMS: atom_id res chain seq x y z
N MET A 1 -24.51 -7.19 -4.86
CA MET A 1 -25.39 -7.06 -3.67
C MET A 1 -25.22 -5.64 -3.18
N LYS A 2 -26.27 -4.80 -3.13
CA LYS A 2 -26.06 -3.39 -2.78
C LYS A 2 -25.57 -3.24 -1.34
N GLY A 3 -24.32 -2.83 -1.17
CA GLY A 3 -23.69 -2.60 0.13
C GLY A 3 -24.10 -1.27 0.77
N ASN A 4 -23.71 -1.10 2.04
CA ASN A 4 -23.84 0.17 2.74
C ASN A 4 -22.74 1.16 2.27
N GLU A 5 -23.14 2.39 1.95
CA GLU A 5 -22.23 3.41 1.39
C GLU A 5 -21.09 3.77 2.35
N THR A 6 -21.35 3.86 3.66
CA THR A 6 -20.32 4.13 4.67
C THR A 6 -19.25 3.02 4.69
N VAL A 7 -19.66 1.76 4.58
CA VAL A 7 -18.72 0.63 4.51
C VAL A 7 -17.89 0.70 3.23
N ILE A 8 -18.49 1.02 2.09
CA ILE A 8 -17.78 1.17 0.82
C ILE A 8 -16.77 2.32 0.89
N ASN A 9 -17.10 3.43 1.54
CA ASN A 9 -16.18 4.55 1.74
C ASN A 9 -14.97 4.16 2.59
N TYR A 10 -15.16 3.42 3.69
CA TYR A 10 -14.04 2.91 4.47
C TYR A 10 -13.17 1.93 3.68
N LEU A 11 -13.79 1.03 2.89
CA LEU A 11 -13.03 0.13 2.02
C LEU A 11 -12.22 0.89 0.96
N GLN A 12 -12.74 2.01 0.44
CA GLN A 12 -12.00 2.87 -0.48
C GLN A 12 -10.81 3.57 0.20
N GLU A 13 -10.96 3.98 1.45
CA GLU A 13 -9.87 4.58 2.23
C GLU A 13 -8.74 3.56 2.47
N VAL A 14 -9.10 2.35 2.90
CA VAL A 14 -8.13 1.25 3.06
C VAL A 14 -7.49 0.91 1.71
N LEU A 15 -8.25 0.82 0.62
CA LEU A 15 -7.70 0.58 -0.73
C LEU A 15 -6.69 1.66 -1.12
N THR A 16 -6.96 2.92 -0.78
CA THR A 16 -6.04 4.04 -1.05
C THR A 16 -4.75 3.87 -0.24
N ALA A 17 -4.84 3.43 1.03
CA ALA A 17 -3.68 3.12 1.86
C ALA A 17 -2.84 1.97 1.26
N GLU A 18 -3.46 0.87 0.86
CA GLU A 18 -2.77 -0.26 0.23
C GLU A 18 -2.06 0.17 -1.07
N LEU A 19 -2.72 0.96 -1.92
CA LEU A 19 -2.12 1.46 -3.14
C LEU A 19 -0.92 2.38 -2.87
N THR A 20 -0.99 3.20 -1.82
CA THR A 20 0.15 4.01 -1.37
C THR A 20 1.30 3.13 -0.88
N ALA A 21 1.01 2.12 -0.06
CA ALA A 21 1.98 1.16 0.46
C ALA A 21 2.70 0.41 -0.66
N ILE A 22 1.94 -0.13 -1.62
CA ILE A 22 2.45 -0.79 -2.83
C ILE A 22 3.52 0.07 -3.50
N ASN A 23 3.18 1.32 -3.81
CA ASN A 23 4.07 2.23 -4.55
C ASN A 23 5.30 2.65 -3.73
N GLN A 24 5.12 2.91 -2.43
CA GLN A 24 6.23 3.30 -1.55
C GLN A 24 7.23 2.15 -1.38
N TYR A 25 6.75 0.95 -1.02
CA TYR A 25 7.59 -0.23 -0.86
C TYR A 25 8.25 -0.64 -2.17
N PHE A 26 7.53 -0.54 -3.29
CA PHE A 26 8.11 -0.87 -4.59
C PHE A 26 9.31 0.04 -4.88
N LEU A 27 9.17 1.36 -4.73
CA LEU A 27 10.25 2.29 -4.98
C LEU A 27 11.40 2.12 -3.97
N HIS A 28 11.11 1.93 -2.69
CA HIS A 28 12.14 1.64 -1.68
C HIS A 28 12.92 0.36 -2.01
N ALA A 29 12.25 -0.70 -2.47
CA ALA A 29 12.90 -1.94 -2.88
C ALA A 29 13.87 -1.73 -4.05
N GLU A 30 13.46 -1.00 -5.10
CA GLU A 30 14.34 -0.70 -6.24
C GLU A 30 15.55 0.17 -5.82
N MET A 31 15.33 1.12 -4.91
CA MET A 31 16.41 1.94 -4.35
C MET A 31 17.40 1.09 -3.55
N LEU A 32 16.91 0.18 -2.70
CA LEU A 32 17.74 -0.73 -1.91
C LEU A 32 18.55 -1.66 -2.81
N GLU A 33 17.96 -2.18 -3.88
CA GLU A 33 18.64 -3.01 -4.87
C GLU A 33 19.76 -2.22 -5.56
N ASN A 34 19.46 -1.01 -6.04
CA ASN A 34 20.44 -0.13 -6.66
C ASN A 34 21.59 0.27 -5.69
N TRP A 35 21.32 0.37 -4.40
CA TRP A 35 22.33 0.63 -3.37
C TRP A 35 23.13 -0.62 -2.94
N GLY A 36 22.82 -1.80 -3.48
CA GLY A 36 23.51 -3.06 -3.17
C GLY A 36 23.00 -3.77 -1.91
N TYR A 37 21.86 -3.36 -1.33
CA TYR A 37 21.25 -4.01 -0.17
C TYR A 37 20.28 -5.13 -0.57
N GLU A 38 20.75 -6.14 -1.30
CA GLU A 38 19.92 -7.19 -1.93
C GLU A 38 18.94 -7.88 -0.98
N ARG A 39 19.38 -8.20 0.25
CA ARG A 39 18.50 -8.84 1.24
C ARG A 39 17.33 -7.93 1.64
N LEU A 40 17.59 -6.63 1.84
CA LEU A 40 16.56 -5.67 2.20
C LEU A 40 15.62 -5.46 1.02
N ALA A 41 16.16 -5.25 -0.19
CA ALA A 41 15.39 -5.10 -1.41
C ALA A 41 14.41 -6.26 -1.62
N LYS A 42 14.86 -7.51 -1.46
CA LYS A 42 14.01 -8.69 -1.60
C LYS A 42 12.86 -8.74 -0.58
N ILE A 43 13.13 -8.35 0.66
CA ILE A 43 12.09 -8.32 1.71
C ILE A 43 11.09 -7.20 1.40
N THR A 44 11.55 -5.96 1.19
CA THR A 44 10.68 -4.83 0.88
C THR A 44 9.85 -5.06 -0.39
N LYS A 45 10.42 -5.70 -1.42
CA LYS A 45 9.69 -6.08 -2.63
C LYS A 45 8.59 -7.10 -2.34
N LYS A 46 8.84 -8.05 -1.44
CA LYS A 46 7.84 -9.04 -1.00
C LYS A 46 6.67 -8.34 -0.31
N GLU A 47 6.95 -7.40 0.60
CA GLU A 47 5.90 -6.60 1.27
C GLU A 47 5.06 -5.83 0.23
N SER A 48 5.70 -5.14 -0.74
CA SER A 48 4.97 -4.48 -1.84
C SER A 48 4.01 -5.40 -2.60
N ILE A 49 4.40 -6.66 -2.83
CA ILE A 49 3.56 -7.67 -3.49
C ILE A 49 2.45 -8.16 -2.56
N GLU A 50 2.70 -8.28 -1.26
CA GLU A 50 1.68 -8.65 -0.28
C GLU A 50 0.57 -7.60 -0.20
N GLU A 51 0.91 -6.30 -0.27
CA GLU A 51 -0.09 -5.23 -0.35
C GLU A 51 -0.89 -5.26 -1.65
N MET A 52 -0.31 -5.71 -2.77
CA MET A 52 -1.08 -5.95 -4.01
C MET A 52 -2.17 -7.01 -3.80
N VAL A 53 -1.90 -8.04 -3.00
CA VAL A 53 -2.89 -9.07 -2.65
C VAL A 53 -3.96 -8.51 -1.70
N HIS A 54 -3.61 -7.60 -0.79
CA HIS A 54 -4.58 -6.89 0.05
C HIS A 54 -5.50 -5.99 -0.78
N ALA A 55 -4.94 -5.20 -1.68
CA ALA A 55 -5.70 -4.39 -2.63
C ALA A 55 -6.66 -5.24 -3.49
N GLU A 56 -6.23 -6.40 -3.97
CA GLU A 56 -7.09 -7.33 -4.73
C GLU A 56 -8.29 -7.80 -3.89
N LYS A 57 -8.08 -8.16 -2.62
CA LYS A 57 -9.16 -8.58 -1.70
C LYS A 57 -10.17 -7.45 -1.48
N LEU A 58 -9.70 -6.21 -1.33
CA LEU A 58 -10.55 -5.04 -1.18
C LEU A 58 -11.37 -4.78 -2.44
N LEU A 59 -10.75 -4.85 -3.61
CA LEU A 59 -11.43 -4.72 -4.90
C LEU A 59 -12.54 -5.75 -5.06
N HIS A 60 -12.24 -7.03 -4.81
CA HIS A 60 -13.25 -8.09 -4.84
C HIS A 60 -14.41 -7.80 -3.88
N ARG A 61 -14.11 -7.31 -2.68
CA ARG A 61 -15.15 -6.99 -1.70
C ARG A 61 -16.00 -5.79 -2.12
N MET A 62 -15.40 -4.73 -2.62
CA MET A 62 -16.11 -3.53 -3.08
C MET A 62 -17.00 -3.84 -4.29
N LEU A 63 -16.47 -4.58 -5.27
CA LEU A 63 -17.25 -4.98 -6.46
C LEU A 63 -18.43 -5.91 -6.09
N TYR A 64 -18.22 -6.84 -5.15
CA TYR A 64 -19.32 -7.68 -4.63
C TYR A 64 -20.44 -6.85 -3.97
N LEU A 65 -20.07 -5.73 -3.36
CA LEU A 65 -20.99 -4.76 -2.74
C LEU A 65 -21.61 -3.76 -3.73
N ASP A 66 -21.44 -3.98 -5.05
CA ASP A 66 -21.84 -3.09 -6.14
C ASP A 66 -21.24 -1.68 -6.03
N GLY A 67 -20.04 -1.57 -5.42
CA GLY A 67 -19.27 -0.33 -5.35
C GLY A 67 -18.42 -0.09 -6.60
N SER A 68 -18.00 1.16 -6.80
CA SER A 68 -17.12 1.59 -7.90
C SER A 68 -15.75 2.02 -7.35
N PRO A 69 -14.77 1.10 -7.21
CA PRO A 69 -13.48 1.42 -6.63
C PRO A 69 -12.66 2.40 -7.48
N ASN A 70 -11.97 3.32 -6.82
CA ASN A 70 -11.03 4.26 -7.41
C ASN A 70 -9.59 3.78 -7.16
N MET A 71 -8.84 3.58 -8.25
CA MET A 71 -7.44 3.12 -8.25
C MET A 71 -6.44 4.24 -8.58
N GLY A 72 -6.92 5.46 -8.83
CA GLY A 72 -6.11 6.59 -9.29
C GLY A 72 -5.70 7.55 -8.17
N SER A 73 -6.23 7.36 -6.97
CA SER A 73 -5.93 8.20 -5.80
C SER A 73 -4.92 7.50 -4.91
N LEU A 74 -3.93 8.26 -4.44
CA LEU A 74 -2.91 7.81 -3.49
C LEU A 74 -2.76 8.88 -2.41
N PHE A 75 -2.45 8.46 -1.18
CA PHE A 75 -1.86 9.36 -0.20
C PHE A 75 -0.44 9.77 -0.61
N PRO A 76 0.10 10.89 -0.08
CA PRO A 76 1.46 11.33 -0.39
C PRO A 76 2.50 10.26 -0.03
N LEU A 77 3.35 9.91 -1.00
CA LEU A 77 4.47 8.99 -0.79
C LEU A 77 5.58 9.63 0.05
N ARG A 78 6.18 8.85 0.97
CA ARG A 78 7.28 9.28 1.83
C ARG A 78 8.55 8.52 1.46
N ILE A 79 9.26 9.00 0.43
CA ILE A 79 10.42 8.30 -0.11
C ILE A 79 11.70 8.63 0.68
N GLY A 80 12.23 7.64 1.39
CA GLY A 80 13.43 7.77 2.21
C GLY A 80 14.72 7.84 1.37
N GLN A 81 15.64 8.72 1.74
CA GLN A 81 16.93 8.94 1.05
C GLN A 81 18.06 8.04 1.57
N ASN A 82 17.80 7.26 2.61
CA ASN A 82 18.69 6.24 3.15
C ASN A 82 17.85 5.15 3.84
N VAL A 83 18.48 4.01 4.14
CA VAL A 83 17.83 2.83 4.71
C VAL A 83 17.04 3.14 5.99
N LYS A 84 17.60 3.95 6.90
CA LYS A 84 16.91 4.31 8.14
C LYS A 84 15.63 5.10 7.86
N GLN A 85 15.72 6.11 7.00
CA GLN A 85 14.56 6.93 6.66
C GLN A 85 13.48 6.13 5.92
N GLN A 86 13.87 5.18 5.07
CA GLN A 86 12.90 4.29 4.41
C GLN A 86 12.10 3.51 5.46
N PHE A 87 12.76 2.86 6.42
CA PHE A 87 12.05 2.11 7.47
C PHE A 87 11.22 2.99 8.41
N GLU A 88 11.68 4.20 8.74
CA GLU A 88 10.89 5.15 9.54
C GLU A 88 9.62 5.60 8.79
N ASN A 89 9.73 5.85 7.48
CA ASN A 89 8.60 6.22 6.64
C ASN A 89 7.64 5.05 6.41
N ASP A 90 8.16 3.84 6.21
CA ASP A 90 7.39 2.62 6.02
C ASP A 90 6.63 2.25 7.31
N LEU A 91 7.27 2.36 8.48
CA LEU A 91 6.61 2.20 9.77
C LEU A 91 5.53 3.25 10.01
N ALA A 92 5.79 4.52 9.65
CA ALA A 92 4.79 5.57 9.81
C ALA A 92 3.55 5.32 8.93
N LEU A 93 3.75 4.81 7.70
CA LEU A 93 2.66 4.41 6.81
C LEU A 93 1.82 3.29 7.43
N GLU A 94 2.46 2.26 8.00
CA GLU A 94 1.78 1.14 8.66
C GLU A 94 0.96 1.58 9.87
N LEU A 95 1.53 2.45 10.71
CA LEU A 95 0.84 2.99 11.88
C LEU A 95 -0.36 3.86 11.51
N GLU A 96 -0.31 4.54 10.37
CA GLU A 96 -1.43 5.33 9.85
C GLU A 96 -2.54 4.46 9.24
N ALA A 97 -2.22 3.23 8.82
CA ALA A 97 -3.19 2.26 8.33
C ALA A 97 -3.93 1.51 9.46
N LEU A 98 -3.48 1.64 10.72
CA LEU A 98 -4.16 1.04 11.87
C LEU A 98 -5.41 1.86 12.29
N PRO A 99 -6.57 1.19 12.50
CA PRO A 99 -7.82 1.84 12.91
C PRO A 99 -7.85 2.26 14.39
#